data_AF-A0AB34KLL8-F1
#
_entry.id   AF-A0AB34KLL8-F1
#
_cell.length_a   1.000
_cell.length_b   1.000
_cell.length_c   1.000
_cell.angle_alpha   90.00
_cell.angle_beta   90.00
_cell.angle_gamma   90.00
#
_symmetry.space_group_name_H-M   'P 1'
#
loop_
_entity.id
_entity.type
_entity.pdbx_description
1 polymer ?
#
loop_
_entity_poly.entity_id
_entity_poly.type
_entity_poly.pdbx_seq_one_letter_code
_entity_poly.pdbx_strand_id
1 'polypeptide(L)'
;MIDCTVHLLSLDSSLSSKDAATLLSKALSTPTTTNPLLVTGIPHGWIHKPHVQDAALLLAHDWHLFALTSPPPNTPLNLTATNNSILAHATIAISIPETQYTALLTTRNSPPTPLPTTPPLPAAWHNPQTNTLSIPPSAIAPKTTTNPTSTTRPAPGTLNLDSEMASFLSSLLPSPASQTPISLFNLFQYARADSTTHDAYMSQFKSTFGDSAGASVKFMGPVKSPLALSVSPPSSSEGEGQNQAARGQGWQDANLVQYDSVWHYAWMLSTGEYAELNRGKVEGLADTGILGVGEWEVWGL
;
A
#
# COMPACT_ATOMS: atom_id res chain seq x y z
N MET A 1 10.61 15.81 -11.56
CA MET A 1 10.21 15.00 -10.37
C MET A 1 9.61 15.95 -9.36
N ILE A 2 8.58 15.53 -8.65
CA ILE A 2 7.88 16.30 -7.62
C ILE A 2 8.00 15.54 -6.31
N ASP A 3 8.48 16.20 -5.27
CA ASP A 3 8.60 15.59 -3.95
C ASP A 3 7.22 15.53 -3.28
N CYS A 4 6.92 14.40 -2.69
CA CYS A 4 5.66 14.10 -2.01
C CYS A 4 5.95 13.36 -0.71
N THR A 5 4.96 13.32 0.19
CA THR A 5 5.06 12.60 1.46
C THR A 5 3.87 11.67 1.60
N VAL A 6 4.16 10.39 1.82
CA VAL A 6 3.18 9.42 2.29
C VAL A 6 3.10 9.52 3.81
N HIS A 7 1.88 9.54 4.33
CA HIS A 7 1.57 9.53 5.75
C HIS A 7 0.76 8.28 6.09
N LEU A 8 1.16 7.57 7.13
CA LEU A 8 0.36 6.55 7.79
C LEU A 8 0.05 7.02 9.21
N LEU A 9 -1.22 7.05 9.59
CA LEU A 9 -1.65 7.50 10.91
C LEU A 9 -2.37 6.39 11.65
N SER A 10 -1.91 6.10 12.86
CA SER A 10 -2.64 5.31 13.85
C SER A 10 -3.42 6.26 14.73
N LEU A 11 -4.70 6.00 14.91
CA LEU A 11 -5.63 6.87 15.63
C LEU A 11 -6.09 6.16 16.91
N ASP A 12 -6.45 6.95 17.92
CA ASP A 12 -7.24 6.46 19.03
C ASP A 12 -8.66 6.17 18.56
N SER A 13 -9.29 5.18 19.20
CA SER A 13 -10.68 4.77 19.01
C SER A 13 -11.70 5.92 19.09
N SER A 14 -11.36 7.04 19.74
CA SER A 14 -12.20 8.24 19.80
C SER A 14 -12.27 9.02 18.48
N LEU A 15 -11.34 8.81 17.55
CA LEU A 15 -11.21 9.58 16.32
C LEU A 15 -11.47 8.69 15.10
N SER A 16 -12.50 9.01 14.33
CA SER A 16 -12.79 8.29 13.08
C SER A 16 -11.75 8.62 11.99
N SER A 17 -11.55 7.71 11.03
CA SER A 17 -10.68 7.97 9.86
C SER A 17 -11.13 9.18 9.04
N LYS A 18 -12.45 9.45 8.98
CA LYS A 18 -13.01 10.64 8.32
C LYS A 18 -12.64 11.94 9.02
N ASP A 19 -12.68 11.94 10.35
CA ASP A 19 -12.25 13.08 11.15
C ASP A 19 -10.74 13.30 11.02
N ALA A 20 -9.94 12.23 11.00
CA ALA A 20 -8.50 12.31 10.75
C ALA A 20 -8.19 12.86 9.35
N ALA A 21 -8.89 12.43 8.30
CA ALA A 21 -8.75 12.99 6.95
C ALA A 21 -9.12 14.48 6.91
N THR A 22 -10.17 14.87 7.64
CA THR A 22 -10.57 16.27 7.79
C THR A 22 -9.50 17.09 8.51
N LEU A 23 -8.91 16.54 9.57
CA LEU A 23 -7.80 17.16 10.31
C LEU A 23 -6.57 17.35 9.41
N LEU A 24 -6.22 16.32 8.63
CA LEU A 24 -5.12 16.39 7.68
C LEU A 24 -5.39 17.48 6.63
N SER A 25 -6.58 17.50 6.03
CA SER A 25 -6.97 18.52 5.06
C SER A 25 -6.90 19.94 5.65
N LYS A 26 -7.40 20.13 6.89
CA LYS A 26 -7.29 21.41 7.60
C LYS A 26 -5.85 21.81 7.88
N ALA A 27 -5.02 20.88 8.34
CA ALA A 27 -3.61 21.13 8.61
C ALA A 27 -2.83 21.52 7.34
N LEU A 28 -3.26 21.01 6.18
CA LEU A 28 -2.68 21.31 4.88
C LEU A 28 -3.24 22.57 4.22
N SER A 29 -4.43 23.04 4.61
CA SER A 29 -5.14 24.19 4.02
C SER A 29 -4.76 25.55 4.62
N THR A 30 -3.54 25.69 5.15
CA THR A 30 -3.12 26.98 5.71
C THR A 30 -2.98 28.06 4.61
N PRO A 31 -3.35 29.33 4.86
CA PRO A 31 -3.45 30.37 3.83
C PRO A 31 -2.15 30.65 3.06
N THR A 32 -1.01 30.22 3.58
CA THR A 32 0.33 30.50 3.06
C THR A 32 0.92 29.36 2.24
N THR A 33 0.32 28.16 2.23
CA THR A 33 0.82 27.01 1.47
C THR A 33 -0.35 26.18 0.92
N THR A 34 -0.49 26.13 -0.41
CA THR A 34 -1.46 25.25 -1.07
C THR A 34 -0.85 23.86 -1.18
N ASN A 35 -0.96 23.05 -0.12
CA ASN A 35 -0.48 21.67 -0.13
C ASN A 35 -1.63 20.75 -0.52
N PRO A 36 -1.71 20.28 -1.77
CA PRO A 36 -2.80 19.42 -2.17
C PRO A 36 -2.67 18.08 -1.43
N LEU A 37 -3.75 17.67 -0.80
CA LEU A 37 -4.01 16.27 -0.49
C LEU A 37 -4.31 15.57 -1.82
N LEU A 38 -3.43 14.65 -2.22
CA LEU A 38 -3.47 14.00 -3.52
C LEU A 38 -4.23 12.68 -3.48
N VAL A 39 -4.01 11.90 -2.42
CA VAL A 39 -4.64 10.60 -2.19
C VAL A 39 -4.98 10.48 -0.71
N THR A 40 -6.12 9.87 -0.42
CA THR A 40 -6.52 9.44 0.93
C THR A 40 -7.21 8.10 0.86
N GLY A 41 -6.94 7.24 1.83
CA GLY A 41 -7.66 5.98 1.97
C GLY A 41 -7.46 5.36 3.34
N ILE A 42 -8.16 4.26 3.59
CA ILE A 42 -8.13 3.53 4.85
C ILE A 42 -7.33 2.24 4.63
N PRO A 43 -6.28 2.00 5.43
CA PRO A 43 -5.55 0.75 5.36
C PRO A 43 -6.39 -0.44 5.87
N HIS A 44 -6.38 -1.55 5.12
CA HIS A 44 -7.07 -2.80 5.50
C HIS A 44 -6.10 -3.92 5.89
N GLY A 45 -4.82 -3.59 6.04
CA GLY A 45 -3.78 -4.51 6.46
C GLY A 45 -2.76 -4.85 5.38
N TRP A 46 -1.71 -5.54 5.82
CA TRP A 46 -0.56 -5.87 4.99
C TRP A 46 -0.81 -7.15 4.20
N ILE A 47 -1.03 -7.01 2.88
CA ILE A 47 -1.03 -8.13 1.92
C ILE A 47 0.31 -8.84 1.97
N HIS A 48 1.40 -8.07 2.05
CA HIS A 48 2.73 -8.61 2.28
C HIS A 48 3.39 -7.79 3.38
N LYS A 49 3.63 -8.42 4.53
CA LYS A 49 4.25 -7.74 5.66
C LYS A 49 5.74 -7.48 5.36
N PRO A 50 6.32 -6.32 5.72
CA PRO A 50 7.77 -6.09 5.71
C PRO A 50 8.49 -7.04 6.67
N HIS A 51 9.61 -7.63 6.25
CA HIS A 51 10.30 -8.69 6.99
C HIS A 51 11.45 -8.18 7.85
N VAL A 52 12.15 -7.18 7.35
CA VAL A 52 13.43 -6.70 7.85
C VAL A 52 13.39 -5.18 8.02
N GLN A 53 13.13 -4.46 6.94
CA GLN A 53 13.16 -3.00 6.91
C GLN A 53 11.93 -2.43 7.62
N ASP A 54 12.17 -1.71 8.71
CA ASP A 54 11.14 -1.06 9.53
C ASP A 54 9.98 -1.97 9.97
N ALA A 55 10.15 -3.29 9.92
CA ALA A 55 9.08 -4.25 10.19
C ALA A 55 8.49 -4.07 11.59
N ALA A 56 9.34 -3.92 12.60
CA ALA A 56 8.90 -3.65 13.97
C ALA A 56 8.13 -2.34 14.11
N LEU A 57 8.42 -1.33 13.29
CA LEU A 57 7.75 -0.03 13.34
C LEU A 57 6.42 -0.07 12.58
N LEU A 58 6.43 -0.60 11.36
CA LEU A 58 5.28 -0.66 10.46
C LEU A 58 4.22 -1.68 10.90
N LEU A 59 4.61 -2.70 11.67
CA LEU A 59 3.71 -3.76 12.17
C LEU A 59 3.30 -3.56 13.64
N ALA A 60 3.83 -2.56 14.33
CA ALA A 60 3.46 -2.27 15.73
C ALA A 60 2.14 -1.50 15.87
N HIS A 61 1.56 -1.02 14.77
CA HIS A 61 0.39 -0.15 14.79
C HIS A 61 -0.65 -0.62 13.77
N ASP A 62 -1.92 -0.46 14.16
CA ASP A 62 -3.03 -0.48 13.22
C ASP A 62 -3.10 0.89 12.55
N TRP A 63 -2.86 0.91 11.24
CA TRP A 63 -2.93 2.14 10.45
C TRP A 63 -4.37 2.40 10.05
N HIS A 64 -4.87 3.59 10.38
CA HIS A 64 -6.28 3.95 10.19
C HIS A 64 -6.47 4.97 9.05
N LEU A 65 -5.42 5.70 8.67
CA LEU A 65 -5.42 6.63 7.54
C LEU A 65 -4.11 6.53 6.76
N PHE A 66 -4.24 6.34 5.45
CA PHE A 66 -3.21 6.55 4.45
C PHE A 66 -3.46 7.89 3.77
N ALA A 67 -2.41 8.69 3.57
CA ALA A 67 -2.50 9.90 2.76
C ALA A 67 -1.23 10.17 1.97
N LEU A 68 -1.39 10.74 0.78
CA LEU A 68 -0.30 11.31 -0.01
C LEU A 68 -0.50 12.82 -0.10
N THR A 69 0.52 13.57 0.28
CA THR A 69 0.54 15.03 0.19
C THR A 69 1.73 15.48 -0.64
N SER A 70 1.62 16.65 -1.25
CA SER A 70 2.79 17.38 -1.75
C SER A 70 3.13 18.46 -0.74
N PRO A 71 4.29 18.41 -0.06
CA PRO A 71 4.67 19.43 0.90
C PRO A 71 5.07 20.73 0.19
N PRO A 72 5.06 21.87 0.90
CA PRO A 72 5.95 22.97 0.58
C PRO A 72 7.37 22.59 1.04
N PRO A 73 8.43 23.14 0.43
CA PRO A 73 9.78 22.83 0.89
C PRO A 73 9.93 23.22 2.38
N ASN A 74 10.25 22.23 3.23
CA ASN A 74 10.83 22.36 4.59
C ASN A 74 9.93 22.39 5.85
N THR A 75 8.64 22.01 5.81
CA THR A 75 7.85 21.92 7.07
C THR A 75 7.40 20.49 7.38
N PRO A 76 8.02 19.80 8.35
CA PRO A 76 7.50 18.52 8.83
C PRO A 76 6.11 18.74 9.45
N LEU A 77 5.11 18.04 8.92
CA LEU A 77 3.75 18.05 9.45
C LEU A 77 3.70 17.23 10.73
N ASN A 78 3.96 17.85 11.89
CA ASN A 78 3.87 17.17 13.18
C ASN A 78 2.42 17.20 13.69
N LEU A 79 1.62 16.23 13.24
CA LEU A 79 0.22 16.13 13.63
C LEU A 79 0.05 15.64 15.08
N THR A 80 0.96 14.79 15.56
CA THR A 80 0.93 14.22 16.92
C THR A 80 1.04 15.28 18.01
N ALA A 81 1.92 16.27 17.84
CA ALA A 81 2.07 17.36 18.83
C ALA A 81 0.82 18.25 18.95
N THR A 82 -0.04 18.21 17.93
CA THR A 82 -1.26 19.04 17.88
C THR A 82 -2.54 18.27 18.24
N ASN A 83 -2.48 16.93 18.33
CA ASN A 83 -3.66 16.12 18.55
C ASN A 83 -3.36 14.82 19.32
N ASN A 84 -3.84 14.76 20.56
CA ASN A 84 -3.72 13.61 21.45
C ASN A 84 -4.43 12.34 20.92
N SER A 85 -5.32 12.46 19.93
CA SER A 85 -5.99 11.33 19.30
C SER A 85 -5.17 10.64 18.20
N ILE A 86 -3.98 11.15 17.86
CA ILE A 86 -3.06 10.46 16.93
C ILE A 86 -2.03 9.71 17.77
N LEU A 87 -2.07 8.38 17.70
CA LEU A 87 -1.22 7.49 18.50
C LEU A 87 0.16 7.33 17.87
N ALA A 88 0.21 7.19 16.55
CA ALA A 88 1.45 7.07 15.79
C ALA A 88 1.32 7.69 14.40
N HIS A 89 2.42 8.23 13.89
CA HIS A 89 2.51 8.87 12.59
C HIS A 89 3.81 8.47 11.90
N ALA A 90 3.70 7.64 10.86
CA ALA A 90 4.81 7.32 9.98
C ALA A 90 4.79 8.23 8.74
N THR A 91 5.97 8.67 8.32
CA THR A 91 6.17 9.49 7.12
C THR A 91 7.25 8.90 6.22
N ILE A 92 6.97 8.91 4.92
CA ILE A 92 7.85 8.39 3.88
C ILE A 92 7.92 9.44 2.78
N ALA A 93 9.06 10.13 2.69
CA ALA A 93 9.31 11.09 1.63
C ALA A 93 9.64 10.36 0.33
N ILE A 94 8.95 10.71 -0.74
CA ILE A 94 9.12 10.11 -2.07
C ILE A 94 9.25 11.21 -3.12
N SER A 95 9.78 10.87 -4.29
CA SER A 95 9.79 11.77 -5.45
C SER A 95 9.11 11.08 -6.62
N ILE A 96 8.10 11.70 -7.22
CA ILE A 96 7.30 11.11 -8.29
C ILE A 96 7.43 11.89 -9.61
N PRO A 97 7.27 11.26 -10.78
CA PRO A 97 7.18 11.96 -12.07
C PRO A 97 6.11 13.05 -12.09
N GLU A 98 6.39 14.18 -12.75
CA GLU A 98 5.46 15.32 -12.85
C GLU A 98 4.15 14.96 -13.56
N THR A 99 4.21 14.04 -14.51
CA THR A 99 3.02 13.50 -15.20
C THR A 99 2.10 12.73 -14.25
N GLN A 100 2.66 11.92 -13.34
CA GLN A 100 1.89 11.20 -12.31
C GLN A 100 1.33 12.16 -11.26
N TYR A 101 2.13 13.13 -10.82
CA TYR A 101 1.67 14.19 -9.91
C TYR A 101 0.48 14.96 -10.50
N THR A 102 0.57 15.38 -11.76
CA THR A 102 -0.49 16.13 -12.45
C THR A 102 -1.76 15.29 -12.61
N ALA A 103 -1.62 13.99 -12.93
CA ALA A 103 -2.75 13.07 -12.97
C ALA A 103 -3.46 12.97 -11.62
N LEU A 104 -2.70 12.77 -10.53
CA LEU A 104 -3.23 12.73 -9.16
C LEU A 104 -3.94 14.02 -8.77
N LEU A 105 -3.34 15.17 -9.10
CA LEU A 105 -3.93 16.48 -8.81
C LEU A 105 -5.28 16.67 -9.54
N THR A 106 -5.41 16.11 -10.74
CA THR A 106 -6.63 16.15 -11.55
C THR A 106 -7.73 15.26 -10.95
N THR A 107 -7.37 14.08 -10.43
CA THR A 107 -8.33 13.08 -9.94
C THR A 107 -8.59 13.13 -8.44
N ARG A 108 -7.86 13.93 -7.65
CA ARG A 108 -7.96 13.98 -6.18
C ARG A 108 -9.37 14.25 -5.63
N ASN A 109 -10.23 14.88 -6.45
CA ASN A 109 -11.59 15.24 -6.11
C ASN A 109 -12.63 14.23 -6.67
N SER A 110 -12.20 13.02 -7.01
CA SER A 110 -13.07 11.97 -7.53
C SER A 110 -12.74 10.62 -6.92
N PRO A 111 -13.75 9.75 -6.70
CA PRO A 111 -13.49 8.39 -6.23
C PRO A 111 -12.67 7.62 -7.27
N PRO A 112 -11.87 6.62 -6.84
CA PRO A 112 -11.23 5.72 -7.78
C PRO A 112 -12.28 4.98 -8.61
N THR A 113 -12.02 4.80 -9.89
CA THR A 113 -12.91 4.09 -10.81
C THR A 113 -12.18 2.93 -11.47
N PRO A 114 -12.88 1.81 -11.76
CA PRO A 114 -12.31 0.72 -12.55
C PRO A 114 -11.85 1.20 -13.94
N LEU A 115 -10.85 0.56 -14.52
CA LEU A 115 -10.44 0.85 -15.89
C LEU A 115 -11.54 0.40 -16.87
N PRO A 116 -11.85 1.22 -17.89
CA PRO A 116 -12.91 0.89 -18.86
C PRO A 116 -12.56 -0.32 -19.74
N THR A 117 -11.29 -0.74 -19.75
CA THR A 117 -10.76 -1.81 -20.60
C THR A 117 -10.52 -3.11 -19.83
N THR A 118 -10.79 -3.16 -18.53
CA THR A 118 -10.55 -4.37 -17.73
C THR A 118 -11.49 -5.49 -18.18
N PRO A 119 -10.95 -6.66 -18.56
CA PRO A 119 -11.78 -7.79 -18.91
C PRO A 119 -12.55 -8.31 -17.68
N PRO A 120 -13.77 -8.84 -17.85
CA PRO A 120 -14.48 -9.46 -16.74
C PRO A 120 -13.70 -10.66 -16.20
N LEU A 121 -13.78 -10.89 -14.89
CA LEU A 121 -13.21 -12.09 -14.26
C LEU A 121 -13.77 -13.38 -14.89
N PRO A 122 -12.96 -14.45 -15.00
CA PRO A 122 -13.40 -15.71 -15.57
C PRO A 122 -14.63 -16.27 -14.86
N ALA A 123 -15.51 -16.97 -15.58
CA ALA A 123 -16.76 -17.51 -15.05
C ALA A 123 -16.60 -18.33 -13.74
N ALA A 124 -15.47 -19.04 -13.58
CA ALA A 124 -15.17 -19.81 -12.37
C ALA A 124 -15.04 -18.95 -11.08
N TRP A 125 -14.83 -17.64 -11.21
CA TRP A 125 -14.76 -16.69 -10.09
C TRP A 125 -16.12 -16.16 -9.66
N HIS A 126 -17.18 -16.50 -10.40
CA HIS A 126 -18.55 -16.10 -10.10
C HIS A 126 -19.28 -17.28 -9.47
N ASN A 127 -19.90 -17.05 -8.31
CA ASN A 127 -20.81 -18.01 -7.71
C ASN A 127 -22.19 -17.85 -8.37
N PRO A 128 -22.68 -18.84 -9.15
CA PRO A 128 -23.92 -18.70 -9.90
C PRO A 128 -25.17 -18.70 -9.01
N GLN A 129 -25.08 -19.20 -7.77
CA GLN A 129 -26.21 -19.22 -6.84
C GLN A 129 -26.40 -17.88 -6.12
N THR A 130 -25.31 -17.23 -5.73
CA THR A 130 -25.34 -15.99 -4.94
C THR A 130 -25.09 -14.75 -5.79
N ASN A 131 -24.64 -14.91 -7.04
CA ASN A 131 -24.16 -13.83 -7.90
C ASN A 131 -23.05 -13.01 -7.22
N THR A 132 -22.21 -13.66 -6.40
CA THR A 132 -21.07 -13.04 -5.71
C THR A 132 -19.75 -13.54 -6.29
N LEU A 133 -18.70 -12.73 -6.18
CA LEU A 133 -17.35 -13.14 -6.52
C LEU A 133 -16.72 -13.96 -5.38
N SER A 134 -15.94 -14.97 -5.74
CA SER A 134 -15.16 -15.78 -4.80
C SER A 134 -13.95 -16.38 -5.50
N ILE A 135 -12.85 -16.58 -4.76
CA ILE A 135 -11.66 -17.27 -5.28
C ILE A 135 -12.00 -18.77 -5.45
N PRO A 136 -11.95 -19.32 -6.68
CA PRO A 136 -12.22 -20.74 -6.88
C PRO A 136 -11.08 -21.60 -6.30
N PRO A 137 -11.38 -22.80 -5.76
CA PRO A 137 -10.35 -23.69 -5.22
C PRO A 137 -9.23 -24.03 -6.20
N SER A 138 -9.53 -24.07 -7.51
CA SER A 138 -8.54 -24.33 -8.56
C SER A 138 -7.55 -23.18 -8.80
N ALA A 139 -7.85 -21.96 -8.34
CA ALA A 139 -6.95 -20.81 -8.40
C ALA A 139 -5.98 -20.76 -7.22
N ILE A 140 -6.24 -21.53 -6.16
CA ILE A 140 -5.42 -21.53 -4.95
C ILE A 140 -4.19 -22.43 -5.19
N ALA A 141 -3.01 -21.84 -5.09
CA ALA A 141 -1.75 -22.55 -5.22
C ALA A 141 -1.64 -23.62 -4.11
N PRO A 142 -1.24 -24.86 -4.44
CA PRO A 142 -1.00 -25.87 -3.42
C PRO A 142 0.14 -25.42 -2.52
N LYS A 143 -0.02 -25.60 -1.21
CA LYS A 143 1.02 -25.30 -0.23
C LYS A 143 2.21 -26.22 -0.53
N THR A 144 3.31 -25.67 -1.08
CA THR A 144 4.52 -26.44 -1.36
C THR A 144 5.07 -26.97 -0.04
N THR A 145 4.98 -28.28 0.15
CA THR A 145 5.39 -29.05 1.33
C THR A 145 6.91 -29.18 1.45
N THR A 146 7.65 -28.07 1.39
CA THR A 146 9.01 -28.05 1.92
C THR A 146 8.92 -27.84 3.43
N ASN A 147 8.77 -28.97 4.13
CA ASN A 147 8.72 -29.17 5.59
C ASN A 147 7.53 -28.56 6.36
N PRO A 148 6.58 -29.39 6.86
CA PRO A 148 5.47 -28.94 7.72
C PRO A 148 5.91 -28.44 9.12
N THR A 149 7.20 -28.44 9.43
CA THR A 149 7.78 -27.98 10.70
C THR A 149 8.47 -26.62 10.62
N SER A 150 8.68 -26.03 9.45
CA SER A 150 9.22 -24.68 9.38
C SER A 150 8.09 -23.66 9.30
N THR A 151 7.81 -23.01 10.43
CA THR A 151 7.05 -21.76 10.57
C THR A 151 7.71 -20.57 9.85
N THR A 152 8.61 -20.83 8.90
CA THR A 152 9.30 -19.81 8.12
C THR A 152 8.31 -19.13 7.19
N ARG A 153 7.95 -17.93 7.62
CA ARG A 153 7.38 -16.84 6.83
C ARG A 153 7.93 -16.86 5.38
N PRO A 154 7.10 -16.66 4.34
CA PRO A 154 7.54 -16.65 2.96
C PRO A 154 8.74 -15.71 2.76
N ALA A 155 9.64 -16.04 1.84
CA ALA A 155 10.75 -15.16 1.52
C ALA A 155 10.20 -13.78 1.07
N PRO A 156 10.90 -12.66 1.37
CA PRO A 156 10.44 -11.34 0.98
C PRO A 156 10.06 -11.26 -0.50
N GLY A 157 8.88 -10.72 -0.79
CA GLY A 157 8.32 -10.60 -2.13
C GLY A 157 7.61 -11.82 -2.68
N THR A 158 7.70 -12.99 -2.03
CA THR A 158 6.94 -14.17 -2.47
C THR A 158 5.45 -13.88 -2.33
N LEU A 159 4.77 -13.73 -3.47
CA LEU A 159 3.35 -13.45 -3.60
C LEU A 159 2.72 -14.57 -4.40
N ASN A 160 2.10 -15.50 -3.69
CA ASN A 160 1.33 -16.59 -4.28
C ASN A 160 -0.07 -16.54 -3.70
N LEU A 161 -1.08 -16.92 -4.49
CA LEU A 161 -2.44 -17.11 -3.98
C LEU A 161 -2.56 -18.46 -3.27
N ASP A 162 -1.87 -18.63 -2.14
CA ASP A 162 -2.07 -19.81 -1.29
C ASP A 162 -3.36 -19.70 -0.46
N SER A 163 -3.66 -20.72 0.35
CA SER A 163 -4.89 -20.74 1.16
C SER A 163 -4.98 -19.60 2.18
N GLU A 164 -3.84 -19.15 2.72
CA GLU A 164 -3.81 -18.08 3.71
C GLU A 164 -4.06 -16.73 3.05
N MET A 165 -3.38 -16.46 1.92
CA MET A 165 -3.61 -15.27 1.09
C MET A 165 -5.05 -15.23 0.56
N ALA A 166 -5.57 -16.36 0.07
CA ALA A 166 -6.94 -16.43 -0.43
C ALA A 166 -7.97 -16.13 0.66
N SER A 167 -7.77 -16.68 1.87
CA SER A 167 -8.62 -16.36 3.03
C SER A 167 -8.53 -14.89 3.40
N PHE A 168 -7.31 -14.33 3.46
CA PHE A 168 -7.08 -12.94 3.79
C PHE A 168 -7.77 -12.01 2.79
N LEU A 169 -7.51 -12.18 1.49
CA LEU A 169 -8.11 -11.36 0.42
C LEU A 169 -9.64 -11.46 0.40
N SER A 170 -10.20 -12.63 0.71
CA SER A 170 -11.66 -12.81 0.80
C SER A 170 -12.28 -12.07 1.98
N SER A 171 -11.52 -11.79 3.03
CA SER A 171 -11.95 -11.04 4.22
C SER A 171 -11.47 -9.59 4.26
N LEU A 172 -10.60 -9.19 3.32
CA LEU A 172 -9.89 -7.91 3.34
C LEU A 172 -10.85 -6.72 3.34
N LEU A 173 -11.89 -6.82 2.51
CA LEU A 173 -12.92 -5.80 2.37
C LEU A 173 -14.30 -6.43 2.57
N PRO A 174 -15.22 -5.77 3.30
CA PRO A 174 -16.60 -6.24 3.42
C PRO A 174 -17.32 -6.19 2.07
N SER A 175 -18.44 -6.90 1.94
CA SER A 175 -19.36 -6.69 0.82
C SER A 175 -20.19 -5.41 1.06
N PRO A 176 -20.42 -4.53 0.06
CA PRO A 176 -20.07 -4.67 -1.36
C PRO A 176 -18.69 -4.14 -1.75
N ALA A 177 -17.92 -3.59 -0.81
CA ALA A 177 -16.61 -2.97 -1.06
C ALA A 177 -15.57 -3.88 -1.70
N SER A 178 -15.68 -5.20 -1.56
CA SER A 178 -14.81 -6.13 -2.28
C SER A 178 -14.90 -6.01 -3.81
N GLN A 179 -15.92 -5.34 -4.35
CA GLN A 179 -16.08 -5.07 -5.78
C GLN A 179 -15.62 -3.66 -6.21
N THR A 180 -15.19 -2.82 -5.28
CA THR A 180 -14.69 -1.48 -5.59
C THR A 180 -13.17 -1.48 -5.78
N PRO A 181 -12.60 -0.45 -6.45
CA PRO A 181 -11.16 -0.36 -6.59
C PRO A 181 -10.41 -0.33 -5.26
N ILE A 182 -9.29 -1.03 -5.21
CA ILE A 182 -8.37 -1.08 -4.07
C ILE A 182 -6.99 -0.62 -4.53
N SER A 183 -6.31 0.18 -3.71
CA SER A 183 -4.93 0.57 -3.96
C SER A 183 -3.97 -0.21 -3.09
N LEU A 184 -2.87 -0.66 -3.67
CA LEU A 184 -1.80 -1.36 -2.98
C LEU A 184 -0.59 -0.44 -2.91
N PHE A 185 -0.26 -0.01 -1.69
CA PHE A 185 0.95 0.77 -1.43
C PHE A 185 2.11 -0.18 -1.21
N ASN A 186 3.10 -0.13 -2.09
CA ASN A 186 4.26 -1.01 -2.04
C ASN A 186 5.50 -0.21 -1.60
N LEU A 187 6.30 -0.83 -0.75
CA LEU A 187 7.65 -0.40 -0.39
C LEU A 187 8.64 -1.44 -0.89
N PHE A 188 9.76 -0.98 -1.46
CA PHE A 188 10.79 -1.85 -2.02
C PHE A 188 12.14 -1.58 -1.38
N GLN A 189 12.77 -2.65 -0.90
CA GLN A 189 14.18 -2.67 -0.58
C GLN A 189 14.89 -3.59 -1.57
N TYR A 190 15.78 -3.06 -2.40
CA TYR A 190 16.51 -3.82 -3.41
C TYR A 190 17.69 -4.59 -2.81
N ALA A 191 17.92 -5.81 -3.30
CA ALA A 191 19.01 -6.66 -2.81
C ALA A 191 20.41 -6.12 -3.18
N ARG A 192 20.53 -5.37 -4.29
CA ARG A 192 21.82 -4.90 -4.83
C ARG A 192 21.93 -3.39 -4.96
N ALA A 193 21.13 -2.63 -4.20
CA ALA A 193 21.05 -1.17 -4.30
C ALA A 193 20.70 -0.64 -5.70
N ASP A 194 20.22 -1.50 -6.60
CA ASP A 194 19.85 -1.18 -7.97
C ASP A 194 18.35 -1.43 -8.21
N SER A 195 17.70 -0.49 -8.88
CA SER A 195 16.29 -0.65 -9.26
C SER A 195 16.13 -1.46 -10.55
N THR A 196 17.22 -1.79 -11.27
CA THR A 196 17.17 -2.31 -12.64
C THR A 196 16.31 -3.57 -12.78
N THR A 197 16.41 -4.50 -11.85
CA THR A 197 15.59 -5.73 -11.85
C THR A 197 14.11 -5.40 -11.67
N HIS A 198 13.79 -4.44 -10.80
CA HIS A 198 12.43 -3.98 -10.57
C HIS A 198 11.88 -3.13 -11.73
N ASP A 199 12.71 -2.30 -12.35
CA ASP A 199 12.35 -1.49 -13.51
C ASP A 199 12.00 -2.39 -14.70
N ALA A 200 12.79 -3.46 -14.93
CA ALA A 200 12.49 -4.48 -15.92
C ALA A 200 11.15 -5.19 -15.61
N TYR A 201 10.93 -5.60 -14.36
CA TYR A 201 9.67 -6.17 -13.91
C TYR A 201 8.49 -5.21 -14.16
N MET A 202 8.59 -3.94 -13.77
CA MET A 202 7.52 -2.96 -13.92
C MET A 202 7.24 -2.63 -15.39
N SER A 203 8.28 -2.58 -16.23
CA SER A 203 8.13 -2.42 -17.67
C SER A 203 7.35 -3.58 -18.28
N GLN A 204 7.73 -4.82 -17.94
CA GLN A 204 7.05 -6.00 -18.43
C GLN A 204 5.61 -6.06 -17.91
N PHE A 205 5.40 -5.87 -16.61
CA PHE A 205 4.09 -5.81 -15.96
C PHE A 205 3.12 -4.87 -16.70
N LYS A 206 3.55 -3.64 -16.98
CA LYS A 206 2.73 -2.66 -17.70
C LYS A 206 2.42 -3.09 -19.14
N SER A 207 3.39 -3.69 -19.83
CA SER A 207 3.25 -4.04 -21.24
C SER A 207 2.43 -5.30 -21.51
N THR A 208 2.38 -6.24 -20.56
CA THR A 208 1.77 -7.57 -20.78
C THR A 208 0.51 -7.80 -19.95
N PHE A 209 0.50 -7.38 -18.69
CA PHE A 209 -0.44 -7.94 -17.73
C PHE A 209 -1.29 -6.90 -16.98
N GLY A 210 -0.76 -5.68 -16.78
CA GLY A 210 -1.39 -4.64 -15.95
C GLY A 210 -2.84 -4.37 -16.33
N ASP A 211 -3.09 -4.07 -17.60
CA ASP A 211 -4.43 -3.74 -18.08
C ASP A 211 -5.42 -4.92 -17.99
N SER A 212 -4.94 -6.15 -18.23
CA SER A 212 -5.77 -7.36 -18.11
C SER A 212 -6.14 -7.67 -16.66
N ALA A 213 -5.28 -7.27 -15.71
CA ALA A 213 -5.51 -7.38 -14.28
C ALA A 213 -6.27 -6.19 -13.69
N GLY A 214 -6.71 -5.23 -14.51
CA GLY A 214 -7.31 -3.99 -14.04
C GLY A 214 -6.37 -3.16 -13.16
N ALA A 215 -5.06 -3.25 -13.40
CA ALA A 215 -4.03 -2.61 -12.59
C ALA A 215 -3.58 -1.28 -13.21
N SER A 216 -3.57 -0.20 -12.43
CA SER A 216 -3.09 1.11 -12.85
C SER A 216 -2.13 1.71 -11.83
N VAL A 217 -0.93 2.11 -12.29
CA VAL A 217 0.06 2.76 -11.44
C VAL A 217 -0.33 4.21 -11.21
N LYS A 218 -0.74 4.55 -9.99
CA LYS A 218 -1.05 5.93 -9.57
C LYS A 218 0.21 6.76 -9.39
N PHE A 219 1.19 6.21 -8.67
CA PHE A 219 2.53 6.77 -8.62
C PHE A 219 3.60 5.70 -8.41
N MET A 220 4.84 6.04 -8.76
CA MET A 220 6.05 5.28 -8.44
C MET A 220 7.24 6.22 -8.39
N GLY A 221 8.15 6.01 -7.45
CA GLY A 221 9.43 6.70 -7.47
C GLY A 221 10.24 6.59 -6.17
N PRO A 222 11.47 7.12 -6.20
CA PRO A 222 12.45 6.86 -5.16
C PRO A 222 12.04 7.45 -3.81
N VAL A 223 12.31 6.68 -2.75
CA VAL A 223 12.25 7.14 -1.36
C VAL A 223 13.44 8.04 -1.08
N LYS A 224 13.19 9.21 -0.49
CA LYS A 224 14.17 10.30 -0.33
C LYS A 224 14.83 10.35 1.04
N SER A 225 14.21 9.73 2.04
CA SER A 225 14.73 9.68 3.41
C SER A 225 14.29 8.38 4.08
N PRO A 226 15.00 7.94 5.14
CA PRO A 226 14.50 6.88 6.01
C PRO A 226 13.09 7.18 6.51
N LEU A 227 12.34 6.12 6.82
CA LEU A 227 11.01 6.23 7.41
C LEU A 227 11.12 6.93 8.76
N ALA A 228 10.45 8.08 8.90
CA ALA A 228 10.35 8.77 10.17
C ALA A 228 9.06 8.39 10.88
N LEU A 229 9.16 8.00 12.15
CA LEU A 229 8.02 7.64 13.01
C LEU A 229 7.96 8.59 14.21
N SER A 230 6.81 9.23 14.40
CA SER A 230 6.47 9.95 15.63
C SER A 230 5.40 9.16 16.37
N VAL A 231 5.63 8.86 17.65
CA VAL A 231 4.66 8.17 18.51
C VAL A 231 4.30 9.13 19.64
N SER A 232 3.01 9.28 19.94
CA SER A 232 2.59 10.06 21.10
C SER A 232 3.09 9.38 22.37
N PRO A 233 3.83 10.08 23.24
CA PRO A 233 4.37 9.45 24.44
C PRO A 233 3.22 8.92 25.29
N PRO A 234 3.29 7.69 25.83
CA PRO A 234 2.38 7.30 26.88
C PRO A 234 2.55 8.30 28.03
N SER A 235 1.44 8.69 28.67
CA SER A 235 1.35 9.76 29.68
C SER A 235 2.17 9.54 30.97
N SER A 236 3.13 8.60 30.97
CA SER A 236 4.07 8.36 32.05
C SER A 236 5.22 7.46 31.55
N SER A 237 6.23 8.05 30.91
CA SER A 237 7.61 7.56 30.96
C SER A 237 8.55 8.49 30.20
N GLU A 238 9.50 9.08 30.93
CA GLU A 238 10.73 9.62 30.35
C GLU A 238 11.51 8.43 29.79
N GLY A 239 11.67 8.37 28.47
CA GLY A 239 12.30 7.26 27.76
C GLY A 239 12.90 7.70 26.43
N GLU A 240 14.21 7.90 26.48
CA GLU A 240 15.19 8.15 25.42
C GLU A 240 14.77 7.94 23.96
N GLY A 241 15.00 8.99 23.16
CA GLY A 241 14.88 8.96 21.71
C GLY A 241 15.75 7.87 21.08
N GLN A 242 15.09 6.84 20.54
CA GLN A 242 15.75 5.82 19.74
C GLN A 242 16.18 6.44 18.40
N ASN A 243 17.43 6.90 18.37
CA ASN A 243 18.17 7.23 17.17
C ASN A 243 18.17 6.04 16.20
N GLN A 244 17.49 6.19 15.06
CA GLN A 244 17.43 5.29 13.90
C GLN A 244 18.76 5.21 13.10
N ALA A 245 19.91 5.13 13.76
CA ALA A 245 21.21 5.32 13.08
C ALA A 245 21.91 4.03 12.59
N ALA A 246 21.26 2.86 12.59
CA ALA A 246 21.97 1.59 12.34
C ALA A 246 21.27 0.54 11.44
N ARG A 247 20.33 0.91 10.56
CA ARG A 247 19.59 -0.07 9.72
C ARG A 247 19.69 0.22 8.21
N GLY A 248 20.59 -0.50 7.53
CA GLY A 248 20.55 -0.75 6.07
C GLY A 248 20.43 0.47 5.15
N GLN A 249 20.22 0.25 3.85
CA GLN A 249 19.99 1.31 2.87
C GLN A 249 18.56 1.89 2.91
N GLY A 250 17.77 1.64 3.97
CA GLY A 250 16.36 2.05 4.04
C GLY A 250 15.48 1.37 2.98
N TRP A 251 14.29 1.92 2.76
CA TRP A 251 13.49 1.70 1.55
C TRP A 251 14.08 2.53 0.41
N GLN A 252 14.17 1.98 -0.81
CA GLN A 252 14.69 2.72 -1.98
C GLN A 252 13.60 3.26 -2.89
N ASP A 253 12.47 2.57 -3.00
CA ASP A 253 11.37 2.95 -3.91
C ASP A 253 10.02 2.66 -3.25
N ALA A 254 9.01 3.38 -3.70
CA ALA A 254 7.63 3.18 -3.30
C ALA A 254 6.69 3.40 -4.49
N ASN A 255 5.61 2.62 -4.53
CA ASN A 255 4.56 2.83 -5.52
C ASN A 255 3.17 2.66 -4.92
N LEU A 256 2.18 3.19 -5.64
CA LEU A 256 0.77 2.94 -5.37
C LEU A 256 0.13 2.43 -6.66
N VAL A 257 -0.37 1.20 -6.61
CA VAL A 257 -1.03 0.56 -7.75
C VAL A 257 -2.48 0.32 -7.39
N GLN A 258 -3.39 0.90 -8.17
CA GLN A 258 -4.81 0.59 -8.07
C GLN A 258 -5.10 -0.71 -8.81
N TYR A 259 -5.97 -1.54 -8.26
CA TYR A 259 -6.64 -2.64 -8.94
C TYR A 259 -8.14 -2.36 -8.95
N ASP A 260 -8.83 -2.76 -10.01
CA ASP A 260 -10.27 -2.56 -10.16
C ASP A 260 -11.11 -3.24 -9.06
N SER A 261 -10.59 -4.33 -8.48
CA SER A 261 -11.10 -4.90 -7.23
C SER A 261 -10.08 -5.83 -6.58
N VAL A 262 -10.31 -6.21 -5.31
CA VAL A 262 -9.49 -7.24 -4.64
C VAL A 262 -9.52 -8.58 -5.40
N TRP A 263 -10.61 -8.85 -6.13
CA TRP A 263 -10.76 -10.06 -6.92
C TRP A 263 -9.90 -10.05 -8.19
N HIS A 264 -9.72 -8.90 -8.84
CA HIS A 264 -8.79 -8.78 -9.96
C HIS A 264 -7.33 -8.95 -9.50
N TYR A 265 -6.99 -8.42 -8.33
CA TYR A 265 -5.68 -8.68 -7.72
C TYR A 265 -5.48 -10.17 -7.40
N ALA A 266 -6.47 -10.82 -6.79
CA ALA A 266 -6.40 -12.26 -6.52
C ALA A 266 -6.30 -13.08 -7.82
N TRP A 267 -7.05 -12.71 -8.86
CA TRP A 267 -6.98 -13.37 -10.17
C TRP A 267 -5.59 -13.26 -10.77
N MET A 268 -4.97 -12.08 -10.75
CA MET A 268 -3.58 -11.90 -11.16
C MET A 268 -2.66 -12.89 -10.45
N LEU A 269 -2.73 -12.96 -9.11
CA LEU A 269 -1.89 -13.86 -8.30
C LEU A 269 -2.10 -15.35 -8.64
N SER A 270 -3.25 -15.72 -9.22
CA SER A 270 -3.55 -17.10 -9.61
C SER A 270 -2.98 -17.50 -10.98
N THR A 271 -2.50 -16.54 -11.77
CA THR A 271 -2.03 -16.83 -13.14
C THR A 271 -0.57 -17.29 -13.15
N GLY A 272 -0.28 -18.25 -14.04
CA GLY A 272 1.11 -18.71 -14.26
C GLY A 272 2.00 -17.61 -14.84
N GLU A 273 1.44 -16.75 -15.69
CA GLU A 273 2.14 -15.60 -16.27
C GLU A 273 2.64 -14.64 -15.19
N TYR A 274 1.78 -14.28 -14.23
CA TYR A 274 2.21 -13.44 -13.11
C TYR A 274 3.20 -14.17 -12.19
N ALA A 275 3.03 -15.49 -11.96
CA ALA A 275 3.94 -16.24 -11.10
C ALA A 275 5.39 -16.26 -11.63
N GLU A 276 5.57 -16.34 -12.96
CA GLU A 276 6.90 -16.25 -13.59
C GLU A 276 7.48 -14.83 -13.48
N LEU A 277 6.65 -13.81 -13.76
CA LEU A 277 7.03 -12.41 -13.64
C LEU A 277 7.42 -12.05 -12.20
N ASN A 278 6.65 -12.51 -11.21
CA ASN A 278 6.90 -12.25 -9.80
C ASN A 278 8.20 -12.92 -9.31
N ARG A 279 8.59 -14.08 -9.88
CA ARG A 279 9.87 -14.74 -9.52
C ARG A 279 11.06 -13.82 -9.76
N GLY A 280 11.11 -13.15 -10.92
CA GLY A 280 12.17 -12.18 -11.23
C GLY A 280 12.17 -10.98 -10.28
N LYS A 281 10.99 -10.50 -9.87
CA LYS A 281 10.86 -9.45 -8.84
C LYS A 281 11.43 -9.89 -7.49
N VAL A 282 11.07 -11.09 -7.02
CA VAL A 282 11.50 -11.62 -5.73
C VAL A 282 13.01 -11.73 -5.64
N GLU A 283 13.67 -12.21 -6.69
CA GLU A 283 15.14 -12.34 -6.72
C GLU A 283 15.86 -10.98 -6.61
N GLY A 284 15.20 -9.89 -7.01
CA GLY A 284 15.76 -8.53 -6.95
C GLY A 284 15.54 -7.80 -5.61
N LEU A 285 14.72 -8.35 -4.70
CA LEU A 285 14.32 -7.65 -3.47
C LEU A 285 14.99 -8.26 -2.22
N ALA A 286 15.54 -7.39 -1.38
CA ALA A 286 15.94 -7.74 -0.01
C ALA A 286 14.74 -7.69 0.95
N ASP A 287 13.81 -6.76 0.74
CA ASP A 287 12.56 -6.68 1.49
C ASP A 287 11.47 -6.00 0.67
N THR A 288 10.22 -6.23 1.05
CA THR A 288 9.08 -5.49 0.54
C THR A 288 7.94 -5.48 1.54
N GLY A 289 7.16 -4.41 1.54
CA GLY A 289 5.89 -4.31 2.25
C GLY A 289 4.80 -3.91 1.28
N ILE A 290 3.63 -4.54 1.35
CA ILE A 290 2.46 -4.22 0.54
C ILE A 290 1.25 -4.02 1.46
N LEU A 291 0.79 -2.78 1.54
CA LEU A 291 -0.36 -2.37 2.35
C LEU A 291 -1.58 -2.20 1.44
N GLY A 292 -2.68 -2.88 1.76
CA GLY A 292 -3.96 -2.67 1.08
C GLY A 292 -4.66 -1.41 1.60
N VAL A 293 -5.11 -0.54 0.70
CA VAL A 293 -5.70 0.77 0.98
C VAL A 293 -7.03 0.92 0.22
N GLY A 294 -8.13 1.06 0.96
CA GLY A 294 -9.45 1.38 0.46
C GLY A 294 -9.63 2.89 0.33
N GLU A 295 -9.66 3.41 -0.89
CA GLU A 295 -9.85 4.86 -1.12
C GLU A 295 -11.31 5.29 -1.19
N TRP A 296 -12.25 4.36 -1.34
CA TRP A 296 -13.69 4.67 -1.48
C TRP A 296 -14.34 5.09 -0.16
N GLU A 297 -13.86 4.60 0.98
CA GLU A 297 -14.45 4.84 2.31
C GLU A 297 -14.41 6.32 2.72
N VAL A 298 -13.38 7.06 2.31
CA VAL A 298 -13.27 8.50 2.56
C VAL A 298 -14.30 9.32 1.77
N TRP A 299 -14.92 8.74 0.74
CA TRP A 299 -16.01 9.36 -0.02
C TRP A 299 -17.40 9.08 0.59
N GLY A 300 -17.50 8.25 1.62
CA GLY A 300 -18.77 7.84 2.22
C GLY A 300 -19.62 6.94 1.29
N LEU A 301 -18.95 6.19 0.42
CA LEU A 301 -19.54 5.18 -0.46
C LEU A 301 -19.56 3.81 0.22
#